data_AF-A0A3M1G1Q6-F1
#
_entry.id   AF-A0A3M1G1Q6-F1
#
_cell.length_a   1.000
_cell.length_b   1.000
_cell.length_c   1.000
_cell.angle_alpha   90.00
_cell.angle_beta   90.00
_cell.angle_gamma   90.00
#
_symmetry.space_group_name_H-M   'P 1'
#
loop_
_entity.id
_entity.type
_entity.pdbx_description
1 polymer ?
#
loop_
_entity_poly.entity_id
_entity_poly.type
_entity_poly.pdbx_seq_one_letter_code
_entity_poly.pdbx_strand_id
1 'polypeptide(L)'
;ALNDRFSIGLTGKVIRRNIGDFANAWGYSFDVGVQYRGERFLLGLNVQDLSTMLQSWSVNQEALTNIEEVFGDALPEGGTELVLPVARFGSGVILPVGPESQLVLGLDVDMAFDGQQAFVLNVGDISFHPRVGTEFLYKGVLAFRAGINRVLLHEGLSLTPSVGTGLHLKQLSIDYGFGDFAGLSSDLGFSHRISLQLRLERPEAGTE
;
A
#
# COMPACT_ATOMS: atom_id res chain seq x y z
N ALA A 1 -8.45 13.93 14.92
CA ALA A 1 -8.96 12.83 15.77
C ALA A 1 -10.36 13.21 16.24
N LEU A 2 -11.30 12.28 16.28
CA LEU A 2 -12.64 12.50 16.84
C LEU A 2 -12.61 12.38 18.38
N ASN A 3 -11.79 11.46 18.89
CA ASN A 3 -11.41 11.33 20.30
C ASN A 3 -10.06 10.59 20.39
N ASP A 4 -9.62 10.26 21.60
CA ASP A 4 -8.32 9.62 21.85
C ASP A 4 -8.15 8.26 21.17
N ARG A 5 -9.26 7.56 20.87
CA ARG A 5 -9.24 6.23 20.26
C ARG A 5 -9.69 6.23 18.80
N PHE A 6 -10.52 7.17 18.38
CA PHE A 6 -11.10 7.22 17.03
C PHE A 6 -10.57 8.40 16.24
N SER A 7 -10.14 8.11 15.02
CA SER A 7 -9.72 9.12 14.05
C SER A 7 -10.36 8.88 12.70
N ILE A 8 -10.73 9.96 12.04
CA ILE A 8 -11.18 9.96 10.65
C ILE A 8 -10.23 10.87 9.86
N GLY A 9 -9.95 10.50 8.62
CA GLY A 9 -9.13 11.25 7.68
C GLY A 9 -9.75 11.26 6.30
N LEU A 10 -9.56 12.37 5.59
CA LEU A 10 -9.89 12.54 4.18
C LEU A 10 -8.61 12.99 3.48
N THR A 11 -8.32 12.44 2.31
CA THR A 11 -7.16 12.80 1.50
C THR A 11 -7.60 13.05 0.07
N GLY A 12 -7.26 14.21 -0.49
CA GLY A 12 -7.35 14.46 -1.93
C GLY A 12 -6.03 14.08 -2.60
N LYS A 13 -6.11 13.37 -3.72
CA LYS A 13 -4.95 12.94 -4.52
C LYS A 13 -5.03 13.57 -5.91
N VAL A 14 -3.88 14.01 -6.42
CA VAL A 14 -3.68 14.35 -7.83
C VAL A 14 -2.48 13.55 -8.30
N ILE A 15 -2.66 12.74 -9.33
CA ILE A 15 -1.67 11.79 -9.82
C ILE A 15 -1.29 12.17 -11.25
N ARG A 16 0.01 12.31 -11.49
CA ARG A 16 0.60 12.47 -12.82
C ARG A 16 1.32 11.18 -13.17
N ARG A 17 0.94 10.55 -14.28
CA ARG A 17 1.64 9.39 -14.85
C ARG A 17 2.33 9.81 -16.14
N ASN A 18 3.51 9.28 -16.37
CA ASN A 18 4.24 9.48 -17.62
C ASN A 18 4.87 8.15 -18.04
N ILE A 19 4.65 7.76 -19.30
CA ILE A 19 5.20 6.55 -19.93
C ILE A 19 6.07 7.03 -21.09
N GLY A 20 7.36 7.20 -20.79
CA GLY A 20 8.33 7.74 -21.75
C GLY A 20 7.85 9.06 -22.36
N ASP A 21 8.05 9.18 -23.67
CA ASP A 21 7.57 10.31 -24.48
C ASP A 21 6.24 10.00 -25.20
N PHE A 22 5.67 8.82 -24.94
CA PHE A 22 4.54 8.25 -25.67
C PHE A 22 3.20 8.64 -25.06
N ALA A 23 3.08 8.60 -23.73
CA ALA A 23 1.80 8.81 -23.09
C ALA A 23 1.94 9.43 -21.70
N ASN A 24 1.03 10.32 -21.37
CA ASN A 24 0.97 10.92 -20.05
C ASN A 24 -0.47 11.02 -19.58
N ALA A 25 -0.69 11.00 -18.27
CA ALA A 25 -2.03 11.13 -17.71
C ALA A 25 -2.08 12.01 -16.47
N TRP A 26 -3.23 12.64 -16.28
CA TRP A 26 -3.61 13.26 -15.03
C TRP A 26 -4.83 12.56 -14.48
N GLY A 27 -4.83 12.31 -13.19
CA GLY A 27 -6.04 11.89 -12.50
C GLY A 27 -6.14 12.45 -11.10
N TYR A 28 -7.36 12.41 -10.58
CA TYR A 28 -7.66 12.94 -9.26
C TYR A 28 -8.68 12.06 -8.56
N SER A 29 -8.59 12.00 -7.24
CA SER A 29 -9.52 11.22 -6.43
C SER A 29 -9.46 11.61 -4.96
N PHE A 30 -10.34 11.00 -4.18
CA PHE A 30 -10.41 11.19 -2.73
C PHE A 30 -10.40 9.84 -2.02
N ASP A 31 -9.64 9.78 -0.93
CA ASP A 31 -9.58 8.63 -0.04
C ASP A 31 -10.16 9.01 1.31
N VAL A 32 -10.93 8.11 1.91
CA VAL A 32 -11.41 8.26 3.28
C VAL A 32 -10.89 7.13 4.16
N GLY A 33 -10.57 7.44 5.40
CA GLY A 33 -10.11 6.45 6.36
C GLY A 33 -10.70 6.69 7.75
N VAL A 34 -11.01 5.61 8.44
CA VAL A 34 -11.32 5.61 9.87
C VAL A 34 -10.41 4.62 10.58
N GLN A 35 -9.93 5.00 11.75
CA GLN A 35 -9.08 4.19 12.59
C GLN A 35 -9.58 4.19 14.03
N TYR A 36 -9.59 3.01 14.64
CA TYR A 36 -9.73 2.80 16.07
C TYR A 36 -8.40 2.30 16.64
N ARG A 37 -7.89 2.98 17.68
CA ARG A 37 -6.73 2.56 18.47
C ARG A 37 -7.16 2.38 19.92
N GLY A 38 -7.36 1.13 20.32
CA GLY A 38 -7.49 0.75 21.72
C GLY A 38 -6.12 0.43 22.34
N GLU A 39 -6.13 -0.04 23.58
CA GLU A 39 -4.90 -0.44 24.29
C GLU A 39 -4.27 -1.71 23.71
N ARG A 40 -5.11 -2.67 23.29
CA ARG A 40 -4.66 -3.94 22.71
C ARG A 40 -5.12 -4.16 21.28
N PHE A 41 -6.16 -3.47 20.83
CA PHE A 41 -6.77 -3.71 19.53
C PHE A 41 -6.64 -2.49 18.64
N LEU A 42 -6.26 -2.73 17.39
CA LEU A 42 -6.18 -1.75 16.33
C LEU A 42 -7.16 -2.18 15.25
N LEU A 43 -8.02 -1.28 14.80
CA LEU A 43 -8.91 -1.52 13.67
C LEU A 43 -8.82 -0.34 12.71
N GLY A 44 -8.91 -0.62 11.42
CA GLY A 44 -8.86 0.39 10.37
C GLY A 44 -9.78 0.02 9.22
N LEU A 45 -10.39 1.03 8.63
CA LEU A 45 -11.06 0.93 7.35
C LEU A 45 -10.61 2.11 6.50
N ASN A 46 -10.15 1.83 5.28
CA ASN A 46 -9.74 2.81 4.31
C ASN A 46 -10.42 2.51 2.98
N VAL A 47 -11.04 3.51 2.36
CA VAL A 47 -11.62 3.40 1.02
C VAL A 47 -10.86 4.35 0.13
N GLN A 48 -10.12 3.79 -0.82
CA GLN A 48 -9.34 4.53 -1.81
C GLN A 48 -10.19 4.79 -3.03
N ASP A 49 -9.96 5.95 -3.63
CA ASP A 49 -10.62 6.39 -4.86
C ASP A 49 -12.15 6.35 -4.71
N LEU A 50 -12.65 6.85 -3.57
CA LEU A 50 -14.08 6.85 -3.19
C LEU A 50 -14.97 7.45 -4.27
N SER A 51 -14.49 8.47 -4.98
CA SER A 51 -15.21 9.13 -6.08
C SER A 51 -15.07 8.41 -7.43
N THR A 52 -14.41 7.25 -7.49
CA THR A 52 -13.73 6.72 -8.68
C THR A 52 -12.65 7.70 -9.15
N MET A 53 -11.47 7.20 -9.51
CA MET A 53 -10.43 8.07 -10.06
C MET A 53 -10.63 8.17 -11.57
N LEU A 54 -10.85 9.39 -12.06
CA LEU A 54 -10.83 9.71 -13.48
C LEU A 54 -9.38 9.95 -13.88
N GLN A 55 -8.88 9.19 -14.84
CA GLN A 55 -7.53 9.35 -15.37
C GLN A 55 -7.58 9.65 -16.87
N SER A 56 -7.23 10.89 -17.23
CA SER A 56 -7.24 11.34 -18.62
C SER A 56 -5.86 11.20 -19.23
N TRP A 57 -5.75 10.33 -20.23
CA TRP A 57 -4.54 10.03 -20.97
C TRP A 57 -4.42 10.91 -22.22
N SER A 58 -3.23 11.42 -22.45
CA SER A 58 -2.80 12.04 -23.70
C SER A 58 -1.70 11.19 -24.30
N VAL A 59 -1.88 10.78 -25.56
CA VAL A 59 -0.93 9.95 -26.29
C VAL A 59 -0.31 10.78 -27.41
N ASN A 60 1.02 10.69 -27.52
CA ASN A 60 1.79 11.25 -28.61
C ASN A 60 1.97 10.18 -29.69
N GLN A 61 1.12 10.24 -30.72
CA GLN A 61 1.13 9.27 -31.83
C GLN A 61 2.41 9.38 -32.69
N GLU A 62 2.99 10.58 -32.84
CA GLU A 62 4.24 10.77 -33.60
C GLU A 62 5.42 10.02 -32.96
N ALA A 63 5.45 9.94 -31.63
CA ALA A 63 6.45 9.17 -30.92
C ALA A 63 6.29 7.65 -31.10
N LEU A 64 5.12 7.19 -31.56
CA LEU A 64 4.78 5.77 -31.69
C LEU A 64 4.87 5.24 -33.13
N THR A 65 5.16 6.09 -34.13
CA THR A 65 5.20 5.71 -35.55
C THR A 65 6.19 4.56 -35.84
N ASN A 66 7.36 4.56 -35.19
CA ASN A 66 8.35 3.49 -35.34
C ASN A 66 7.86 2.14 -34.79
N ILE A 67 6.94 2.13 -33.83
CA ILE A 67 6.37 0.92 -33.23
C ILE A 67 5.28 0.36 -34.15
N GLU A 68 4.42 1.22 -34.72
CA GLU A 68 3.42 0.83 -35.72
C GLU A 68 4.07 0.20 -36.95
N GLU A 69 5.17 0.78 -37.46
CA GLU A 69 5.89 0.23 -38.62
C GLU A 69 6.52 -1.15 -38.37
N VAL A 70 6.92 -1.45 -37.14
CA VAL A 70 7.60 -2.71 -36.77
C VAL A 70 6.60 -3.81 -36.38
N PHE A 71 5.54 -3.46 -35.65
CA PHE A 71 4.62 -4.43 -35.05
C PHE A 71 3.25 -4.49 -35.75
N GLY A 72 2.89 -3.48 -36.56
CA GLY A 72 1.63 -3.45 -37.31
C GLY A 72 0.37 -3.30 -36.45
N ASP A 73 0.52 -2.92 -35.19
CA ASP A 73 -0.58 -2.74 -34.23
C ASP A 73 -1.17 -1.33 -34.32
N ALA A 74 -2.48 -1.21 -34.09
CA ALA A 74 -3.17 0.07 -34.05
C ALA A 74 -2.63 0.96 -32.91
N LEU A 75 -2.36 2.22 -33.22
CA LEU A 75 -1.84 3.17 -32.24
C LEU A 75 -2.85 3.41 -31.10
N PRO A 76 -2.42 3.38 -29.83
CA PRO A 76 -3.29 3.73 -28.72
C PRO A 76 -3.76 5.19 -28.83
N GLU A 77 -5.03 5.41 -28.55
CA GLU A 77 -5.61 6.76 -28.49
C GLU A 77 -5.67 7.27 -27.05
N GLY A 78 -5.58 8.60 -26.91
CA GLY A 78 -5.84 9.25 -25.62
C GLY A 78 -7.31 9.10 -25.22
N GLY A 79 -7.55 8.89 -23.94
CA GLY A 79 -8.90 8.65 -23.43
C GLY A 79 -8.99 8.81 -21.92
N THR A 80 -10.22 8.80 -21.41
CA THR A 80 -10.47 8.82 -19.96
C THR A 80 -10.73 7.40 -19.48
N GLU A 81 -9.90 6.96 -18.55
CA GLU A 81 -10.00 5.68 -17.87
C GLU A 81 -10.59 5.89 -16.47
N LEU A 82 -11.42 4.96 -16.03
CA LEU A 82 -11.96 4.92 -14.67
C LEU A 82 -11.17 3.90 -13.86
N VAL A 83 -10.51 4.35 -12.80
CA VAL A 83 -9.90 3.44 -11.82
C VAL A 83 -10.88 3.26 -10.66
N LEU A 84 -11.30 2.00 -10.49
CA LEU A 84 -12.31 1.59 -9.53
C LEU A 84 -11.78 1.65 -8.09
N PRO A 85 -12.66 1.89 -7.11
CA PRO A 85 -12.27 2.01 -5.70
C PRO A 85 -11.69 0.71 -5.15
N VAL A 86 -10.95 0.84 -4.04
CA VAL A 86 -10.47 -0.29 -3.23
C VAL A 86 -10.79 -0.02 -1.77
N ALA A 87 -11.49 -0.95 -1.12
CA ALA A 87 -11.78 -0.89 0.30
C ALA A 87 -10.86 -1.84 1.08
N ARG A 88 -10.09 -1.30 2.02
CA ARG A 88 -9.14 -2.02 2.86
C ARG A 88 -9.63 -2.03 4.29
N PHE A 89 -9.88 -3.23 4.81
CA PHE A 89 -10.11 -3.45 6.22
C PHE A 89 -8.85 -4.00 6.86
N GLY A 90 -8.47 -3.45 8.02
CA GLY A 90 -7.29 -3.85 8.75
C GLY A 90 -7.59 -4.06 10.22
N SER A 91 -6.93 -5.05 10.82
CA SER A 91 -7.05 -5.39 12.23
C SER A 91 -5.70 -5.77 12.80
N GLY A 92 -5.49 -5.48 14.08
CA GLY A 92 -4.27 -5.85 14.76
C GLY A 92 -4.45 -6.00 16.27
N VAL A 93 -3.60 -6.84 16.85
CA VAL A 93 -3.54 -7.07 18.29
C VAL A 93 -2.13 -6.79 18.81
N ILE A 94 -2.05 -6.01 19.89
CA ILE A 94 -0.82 -5.68 20.60
C ILE A 94 -0.70 -6.62 21.80
N LEU A 95 0.38 -7.37 21.84
CA LEU A 95 0.71 -8.33 22.87
C LEU A 95 1.98 -7.84 23.59
N PRO A 96 1.90 -7.38 24.85
CA PRO A 96 3.10 -7.03 25.61
C PRO A 96 3.94 -8.29 25.86
N VAL A 97 5.24 -8.20 25.60
CA VAL A 97 6.21 -9.28 25.81
C VAL A 97 7.25 -8.77 26.81
N GLY A 98 6.98 -8.99 28.09
CA GLY A 98 7.78 -8.40 29.17
C GLY A 98 7.56 -6.89 29.32
N PRO A 99 8.41 -6.21 30.11
CA PRO A 99 8.21 -4.80 30.45
C PRO A 99 8.58 -3.82 29.32
N GLU A 100 9.47 -4.23 28.42
CA GLU A 100 10.08 -3.32 27.43
C GLU A 100 9.86 -3.75 25.98
N SER A 101 9.14 -4.84 25.72
CA SER A 101 8.91 -5.31 24.34
C SER A 101 7.44 -5.54 24.07
N GLN A 102 7.08 -5.43 22.80
CA GLN A 102 5.73 -5.70 22.32
C GLN A 102 5.78 -6.49 21.01
N LEU A 103 4.80 -7.35 20.83
CA LEU A 103 4.54 -8.07 19.59
C LEU A 103 3.19 -7.60 19.04
N VAL A 104 3.16 -7.16 17.79
CA VAL A 104 1.94 -6.84 17.07
C VAL A 104 1.69 -7.94 16.05
N LEU A 105 0.46 -8.43 16.00
CA LEU A 105 -0.03 -9.28 14.91
C LEU A 105 -1.06 -8.48 14.12
N GLY A 106 -0.94 -8.48 12.80
CA GLY A 106 -1.81 -7.73 11.90
C GLY A 106 -2.44 -8.63 10.83
N LEU A 107 -3.71 -8.39 10.54
CA LEU A 107 -4.48 -9.04 9.49
C LEU A 107 -5.26 -7.97 8.73
N ASP A 108 -5.01 -7.91 7.42
CA ASP A 108 -5.70 -6.99 6.52
C ASP A 108 -6.37 -7.76 5.37
N VAL A 109 -7.45 -7.20 4.84
CA VAL A 109 -8.11 -7.68 3.63
C VAL A 109 -8.41 -6.47 2.74
N ASP A 110 -7.93 -6.52 1.50
CA ASP A 110 -8.30 -5.56 0.48
C ASP A 110 -9.44 -6.13 -0.36
N MET A 111 -10.46 -5.34 -0.60
CA MET A 111 -11.60 -5.63 -1.46
C MET A 111 -11.50 -4.69 -2.66
N ALA A 112 -11.09 -5.21 -3.81
CA ALA A 112 -11.04 -4.46 -5.04
C ALA A 112 -12.23 -4.83 -5.93
N PHE A 113 -12.83 -3.83 -6.57
CA PHE A 113 -14.03 -3.99 -7.40
C PHE A 113 -13.65 -4.16 -8.88
N ASP A 114 -12.50 -4.77 -9.14
CA ASP A 114 -11.88 -4.91 -10.46
C ASP A 114 -12.17 -6.25 -11.15
N GLY A 115 -12.90 -7.15 -10.49
CA GLY A 115 -13.27 -8.46 -11.01
C GLY A 115 -12.11 -9.43 -11.26
N GLN A 116 -10.92 -9.19 -10.67
CA GLN A 116 -9.78 -10.09 -10.87
C GLN A 116 -10.02 -11.46 -10.23
N GLN A 117 -9.92 -12.54 -11.02
CA GLN A 117 -10.21 -13.91 -10.57
C GLN A 117 -8.99 -14.70 -10.07
N ALA A 118 -7.80 -14.11 -10.08
CA ALA A 118 -6.55 -14.79 -9.69
C ALA A 118 -6.37 -14.95 -8.17
N PHE A 119 -7.21 -14.29 -7.36
CA PHE A 119 -7.06 -14.20 -5.91
C PHE A 119 -7.88 -15.22 -5.12
N VAL A 120 -7.53 -15.38 -3.83
CA VAL A 120 -7.97 -16.48 -2.93
C VAL A 120 -9.49 -16.58 -2.80
N LEU A 121 -10.19 -15.45 -2.77
CA LEU A 121 -11.64 -15.38 -2.68
C LEU A 121 -12.12 -14.33 -3.66
N ASN A 122 -13.03 -14.71 -4.56
CA ASN A 122 -13.69 -13.80 -5.48
C ASN A 122 -15.20 -14.02 -5.39
N VAL A 123 -15.96 -12.93 -5.31
CA VAL A 123 -17.43 -12.97 -5.31
C VAL A 123 -17.91 -12.01 -6.40
N GLY A 124 -18.30 -12.56 -7.55
CA GLY A 124 -18.64 -11.75 -8.72
C GLY A 124 -17.43 -10.91 -9.16
N ASP A 125 -17.63 -9.59 -9.22
CA ASP A 125 -16.61 -8.63 -9.64
C ASP A 125 -15.76 -8.07 -8.48
N ILE A 126 -15.83 -8.70 -7.30
CA ILE A 126 -15.04 -8.29 -6.13
C ILE A 126 -13.95 -9.32 -5.87
N SER A 127 -12.69 -8.86 -5.87
CA SER A 127 -11.50 -9.63 -5.54
C SER A 127 -11.05 -9.32 -4.11
N PHE A 128 -10.70 -10.35 -3.34
CA PHE A 128 -10.27 -10.22 -1.94
C PHE A 128 -8.81 -10.61 -1.77
N HIS A 129 -7.99 -9.68 -1.28
CA HIS A 129 -6.55 -9.86 -1.12
C HIS A 129 -6.18 -9.89 0.38
N PRO A 130 -6.09 -11.08 1.00
CA PRO A 130 -5.72 -11.19 2.41
C PRO A 130 -4.21 -10.95 2.60
N ARG A 131 -3.87 -10.28 3.69
CA ARG A 131 -2.49 -9.98 4.10
C ARG A 131 -2.34 -10.21 5.60
N VAL A 132 -1.18 -10.73 5.99
CA VAL A 132 -0.85 -11.00 7.40
C VAL A 132 0.56 -10.54 7.69
N GLY A 133 0.78 -9.98 8.87
CA GLY A 133 2.09 -9.52 9.29
C GLY A 133 2.26 -9.54 10.79
N THR A 134 3.51 -9.42 11.20
CA THR A 134 3.89 -9.26 12.60
C THR A 134 5.04 -8.29 12.74
N GLU A 135 5.05 -7.57 13.86
CA GLU A 135 6.14 -6.71 14.29
C GLU A 135 6.51 -7.04 15.74
N PHE A 136 7.77 -7.38 15.98
CA PHE A 136 8.35 -7.42 17.31
C PHE A 136 9.17 -6.16 17.54
N LEU A 137 8.79 -5.38 18.56
CA LEU A 137 9.47 -4.14 18.94
C LEU A 137 10.15 -4.32 20.30
N TYR A 138 11.47 -4.18 20.31
CA TYR A 138 12.31 -4.25 21.49
C TYR A 138 12.70 -2.86 21.97
N LYS A 139 12.37 -2.55 23.23
CA LYS A 139 12.64 -1.28 23.91
C LYS A 139 12.09 -0.03 23.21
N GLY A 140 11.14 -0.19 22.29
CA GLY A 140 10.69 0.91 21.43
C GLY A 140 11.74 1.40 20.44
N VAL A 141 12.87 0.69 20.27
CA VAL A 141 14.02 1.11 19.48
C VAL A 141 14.27 0.17 18.30
N LEU A 142 14.29 -1.15 18.53
CA LEU A 142 14.58 -2.11 17.47
C LEU A 142 13.30 -2.83 17.07
N ALA A 143 12.91 -2.71 15.81
CA ALA A 143 11.74 -3.39 15.25
C ALA A 143 12.18 -4.51 14.31
N PHE A 144 11.55 -5.68 14.42
CA PHE A 144 11.70 -6.79 13.47
C PHE A 144 10.33 -7.12 12.90
N ARG A 145 10.23 -7.22 11.58
CA ARG A 145 8.96 -7.38 10.86
C ARG A 145 9.03 -8.58 9.94
N ALA A 146 7.92 -9.30 9.85
CA ALA A 146 7.72 -10.36 8.88
C ALA A 146 6.26 -10.40 8.45
N GLY A 147 5.98 -10.82 7.22
CA GLY A 147 4.62 -10.91 6.75
C GLY A 147 4.50 -11.52 5.36
N ILE A 148 3.25 -11.70 4.94
CA ILE A 148 2.85 -12.20 3.63
C ILE A 148 1.96 -11.12 3.01
N ASN A 149 2.42 -10.56 1.89
CA ASN A 149 1.75 -9.44 1.22
C ASN A 149 0.74 -9.88 0.17
N ARG A 150 0.87 -11.11 -0.33
CA ARG A 150 0.00 -11.65 -1.38
C ARG A 150 -0.08 -13.17 -1.29
N VAL A 151 -1.28 -13.67 -1.50
CA VAL A 151 -1.63 -15.09 -1.57
C VAL A 151 -2.44 -15.30 -2.85
N LEU A 152 -1.98 -16.17 -3.75
CA LEU A 152 -2.66 -16.52 -5.00
C LEU A 152 -2.88 -18.04 -5.03
N LEU A 153 -4.03 -18.47 -5.57
CA LEU A 153 -4.42 -19.90 -5.67
C LEU A 153 -4.74 -20.36 -7.11
N HIS A 154 -4.60 -19.49 -8.13
CA HIS A 154 -5.11 -19.76 -9.48
C HIS A 154 -4.48 -20.98 -10.18
N GLU A 155 -3.21 -21.28 -9.90
CA GLU A 155 -2.48 -22.43 -10.50
C GLU A 155 -1.61 -23.17 -9.46
N GLY A 156 -1.95 -23.03 -8.19
CA GLY A 156 -1.13 -23.47 -7.05
C GLY A 156 -0.97 -22.36 -6.01
N LEU A 157 -0.47 -22.72 -4.83
CA LEU A 157 -0.23 -21.76 -3.75
C LEU A 157 1.01 -20.91 -4.07
N SER A 158 0.80 -19.63 -4.39
CA SER A 158 1.88 -18.64 -4.50
C SER A 158 1.79 -17.63 -3.36
N LEU A 159 2.90 -17.47 -2.64
CA LEU A 159 3.03 -16.56 -1.51
C LEU A 159 4.14 -15.53 -1.79
N THR A 160 3.87 -14.28 -1.42
CA THR A 160 4.86 -13.20 -1.49
C THR A 160 5.26 -12.77 -0.07
N PRO A 161 6.25 -13.43 0.55
CA PRO A 161 6.72 -13.07 1.88
C PRO A 161 7.58 -11.79 1.84
N SER A 162 7.66 -11.13 2.99
CA SER A 162 8.58 -10.02 3.22
C SER A 162 9.07 -10.01 4.66
N VAL A 163 10.28 -9.52 4.86
CA VAL A 163 10.88 -9.27 6.17
C VAL A 163 11.41 -7.85 6.24
N GLY A 164 11.60 -7.33 7.44
CA GLY A 164 12.19 -6.01 7.62
C GLY A 164 12.72 -5.80 9.02
N THR A 165 13.52 -4.76 9.17
CA THR A 165 14.03 -4.29 10.45
C THR A 165 13.95 -2.77 10.50
N GLY A 166 13.75 -2.24 11.70
CA GLY A 166 13.67 -0.80 11.95
C GLY A 166 14.54 -0.41 13.14
N LEU A 167 15.15 0.77 13.05
CA LEU A 167 15.82 1.44 14.15
C LEU A 167 15.11 2.76 14.41
N HIS A 168 14.45 2.86 15.55
CA HIS A 168 13.71 4.02 16.03
C HIS A 168 14.55 4.77 17.07
N LEU A 169 15.16 5.87 16.64
CA LEU A 169 15.80 6.85 17.50
C LEU A 169 14.80 7.97 17.83
N LYS A 170 15.12 8.84 18.78
CA LYS A 170 14.22 9.91 19.26
C LYS A 170 13.62 10.75 18.11
N GLN A 171 14.47 11.20 17.19
CA GLN A 171 14.08 12.07 16.07
C GLN A 171 14.21 11.40 14.71
N LEU A 172 14.88 10.26 14.60
CA LEU A 172 15.13 9.59 13.33
C LEU A 172 14.67 8.13 13.42
N SER A 173 13.88 7.69 12.46
CA SER A 173 13.61 6.27 12.24
C SER A 173 14.20 5.84 10.91
N ILE A 174 14.87 4.69 10.90
CA ILE A 174 15.43 4.07 9.71
C ILE A 174 14.81 2.69 9.59
N ASP A 175 14.18 2.40 8.46
CA ASP A 175 13.58 1.10 8.19
C ASP A 175 14.19 0.50 6.93
N TYR A 176 14.49 -0.80 7.00
CA TYR A 176 14.93 -1.61 5.88
C TYR A 176 13.96 -2.77 5.70
N GLY A 177 13.46 -2.94 4.47
CA GLY A 177 12.58 -4.01 4.07
C GLY A 177 13.18 -4.82 2.94
N PHE A 178 12.97 -6.13 2.99
CA PHE A 178 13.33 -7.08 1.96
C PHE A 178 12.12 -7.91 1.59
N GLY A 179 11.84 -8.05 0.30
CA GLY A 179 10.73 -8.85 -0.18
C GLY A 179 10.75 -9.05 -1.69
N ASP A 180 9.93 -9.98 -2.14
CA ASP A 180 9.78 -10.34 -3.54
C ASP A 180 8.65 -9.52 -4.19
N PHE A 181 8.78 -9.21 -5.48
CA PHE A 181 7.69 -8.62 -6.27
C PHE A 181 6.66 -9.65 -6.74
N ALA A 182 7.05 -10.89 -7.02
CA ALA A 182 6.18 -11.91 -7.61
C ALA A 182 6.01 -13.21 -6.80
N GLY A 183 6.83 -13.43 -5.76
CA GLY A 183 6.76 -14.60 -4.88
C GLY A 183 7.90 -15.59 -5.14
N LEU A 184 8.07 -16.60 -4.26
CA LEU A 184 9.26 -17.49 -4.16
C LEU A 184 9.78 -18.14 -5.47
N SER A 185 9.02 -18.09 -6.56
CA SER A 185 9.32 -18.62 -7.89
C SER A 185 9.56 -17.54 -8.97
N SER A 186 9.75 -16.28 -8.59
CA SER A 186 9.82 -15.13 -9.50
C SER A 186 11.21 -14.87 -10.08
N ASP A 187 11.32 -14.79 -11.40
CA ASP A 187 12.51 -14.34 -12.13
C ASP A 187 12.75 -12.81 -12.06
N LEU A 188 11.78 -12.04 -11.54
CA LEU A 188 11.89 -10.58 -11.43
C LEU A 188 12.76 -10.12 -10.24
N GLY A 189 13.25 -11.07 -9.44
CA GLY A 189 14.24 -10.83 -8.38
C GLY A 189 13.67 -10.20 -7.10
N PHE A 190 14.57 -9.83 -6.20
CA PHE A 190 14.25 -9.30 -4.88
C PHE A 190 14.35 -7.77 -4.80
N SER A 191 13.52 -7.18 -3.95
CA SER A 191 13.53 -5.76 -3.65
C SER A 191 14.09 -5.44 -2.28
N HIS A 192 14.90 -4.38 -2.27
CA HIS A 192 15.36 -3.71 -1.08
C HIS A 192 14.65 -2.37 -0.96
N ARG A 193 13.99 -2.12 0.18
CA ARG A 193 13.28 -0.87 0.46
C ARG A 193 13.92 -0.21 1.66
N ILE A 194 14.37 1.02 1.52
CA ILE A 194 14.98 1.80 2.60
C ILE A 194 14.09 3.02 2.83
N SER A 195 13.70 3.26 4.07
CA SER A 195 12.90 4.40 4.50
C SER A 195 13.58 5.16 5.62
N LEU A 196 13.47 6.48 5.58
CA LEU A 196 13.99 7.39 6.59
C LEU A 196 12.86 8.33 7.00
N GLN A 197 12.63 8.45 8.30
CA GLN A 197 11.63 9.34 8.86
C GLN A 197 12.26 10.26 9.89
N LEU A 198 12.15 11.57 9.66
CA LEU A 198 12.52 12.60 10.64
C LEU A 198 11.27 13.04 11.40
N ARG A 199 11.33 13.00 12.73
CA ARG A 199 10.31 13.54 13.64
C ARG A 199 10.79 14.88 14.17
N LEU A 200 10.05 15.92 13.81
CA LEU A 200 10.26 17.27 14.35
C LEU A 200 9.44 17.42 15.63
N GLU A 201 10.10 17.77 16.72
CA GLU A 201 9.42 18.16 17.95
C GLU A 201 8.98 19.62 17.83
N ARG A 202 7.81 19.93 18.39
CA ARG A 202 7.35 21.32 18.47
C ARG A 202 8.32 22.05 19.40
N PRO A 203 8.85 23.23 19.03
CA PRO A 203 9.60 24.04 19.97
C PRO A 203 8.71 24.27 21.19
N GLU A 204 9.20 23.99 22.38
CA GLU A 204 8.52 24.41 23.60
C GLU A 204 8.34 25.92 23.48
N ALA A 205 7.09 26.38 23.42
CA ALA A 205 6.81 27.79 23.56
C ALA A 205 7.23 28.14 24.99
N GLY A 206 8.41 28.75 25.13
CA GLY A 206 8.92 29.21 26.40
C GLY A 206 7.84 30.04 27.07
N THR A 207 7.31 29.53 28.18
CA THR A 207 6.55 30.33 29.13
C THR A 207 7.57 31.23 29.83
N GLU A 208 7.70 32.47 29.34
CA GLU A 208 8.13 33.58 30.19
C GLU A 208 6.98 34.02 31.12
#